data_AF-A0AAD4JY06-F1
#
_entry.id   AF-A0AAD4JY06-F1
#
_cell.length_a   1.000
_cell.length_b   1.000
_cell.length_c   1.000
_cell.angle_alpha   90.00
_cell.angle_beta   90.00
_cell.angle_gamma   90.00
#
_symmetry.space_group_name_H-M   'P 1'
#
loop_
_entity.id
_entity.type
_entity.pdbx_description
1 polymer ?
#
loop_
_entity_poly.entity_id
_entity_poly.type
_entity_poly.pdbx_seq_one_letter_code
_entity_poly.pdbx_strand_id
1 'polypeptide(L)'
;MVYLITKWHFLYFRANIVNDLVNELDACHREAKKQQSVVEIRAQQREFFVLESALGAFWTVGVTLFVASIMALPLYTNQKLPFHAIFPFEWHDPDKHPIAFALVYVWQCFALINNMYSVLAFDLLSTHIFTQLAGNMKVLSIELRSLAKLNPRDIQYFHAELRRLFKFHQRILRLVDLTNDIFYVPMIMQMVVSFFLISLSTFISLVARHNPSVASRFILFMVLSFLHLSYWCITGNMVNDHSDTVAEAAYDAYEWSPHVPHIQRDIAFMIKRAQKPISMGANPFPPLNRTSYMAILKQCYSILTLMLESLD
;
A
#
# COMPACT_ATOMS: atom_id res chain seq x y z
N MET A 1 19.45 -4.50 -2.28
CA MET A 1 19.46 -5.90 -1.79
C MET A 1 18.92 -6.02 -0.36
N VAL A 2 19.47 -5.28 0.61
CA VAL A 2 19.04 -5.31 2.03
C VAL A 2 17.53 -5.11 2.20
N TYR A 3 16.94 -4.10 1.57
CA TYR A 3 15.49 -3.83 1.62
C TYR A 3 14.61 -5.04 1.26
N LEU A 4 14.96 -5.77 0.20
CA LEU A 4 14.20 -6.94 -0.24
C LEU A 4 14.44 -8.17 0.63
N ILE A 5 15.68 -8.39 1.08
CA ILE A 5 16.00 -9.47 2.01
C ILE A 5 15.23 -9.26 3.31
N THR A 6 15.13 -8.02 3.81
CA THR A 6 14.31 -7.68 4.97
C THR A 6 12.83 -7.98 4.72
N LYS A 7 12.27 -7.58 3.57
CA LYS A 7 10.86 -7.87 3.21
C LYS A 7 10.59 -9.38 3.13
N TRP A 8 11.43 -10.12 2.41
CA TRP A 8 11.29 -11.58 2.25
C TRP A 8 11.50 -12.34 3.54
N HIS A 9 12.53 -11.99 4.31
CA HIS A 9 12.78 -12.57 5.62
C HIS A 9 11.59 -12.31 6.55
N PHE A 10 11.05 -11.08 6.57
CA PHE A 10 9.92 -10.75 7.44
C PHE A 10 8.64 -11.50 7.05
N LEU A 11 8.34 -11.60 5.75
CA LEU A 11 7.20 -12.38 5.26
C LEU A 11 7.38 -13.88 5.51
N TYR A 12 8.58 -14.42 5.29
CA TYR A 12 8.86 -15.85 5.49
C TYR A 12 8.73 -16.23 6.96
N PHE A 13 9.31 -15.45 7.87
CA PHE A 13 9.18 -15.71 9.31
C PHE A 13 7.76 -15.49 9.86
N ARG A 14 6.93 -14.69 9.16
CA ARG A 14 5.52 -14.48 9.52
C ARG A 14 4.54 -15.20 8.60
N ALA A 15 5.01 -16.18 7.80
CA ALA A 15 4.18 -16.81 6.78
C ALA A 15 2.92 -17.47 7.36
N ASN A 16 3.01 -18.09 8.53
CA ASN A 16 1.85 -18.66 9.23
C ASN A 16 0.81 -17.59 9.57
N ILE A 17 1.27 -16.43 10.06
CA ILE A 17 0.41 -15.30 10.43
C ILE A 17 -0.23 -14.67 9.18
N VAL A 18 0.52 -14.59 8.07
CA VAL A 18 -0.02 -14.14 6.78
C VAL A 18 -1.09 -15.11 6.27
N ASN A 19 -0.89 -16.42 6.39
CA ASN A 19 -1.90 -17.42 6.01
C ASN A 19 -3.16 -17.27 6.85
N ASP A 20 -3.03 -17.07 8.17
CA ASP A 20 -4.17 -16.81 9.05
C ASP A 20 -4.92 -15.55 8.64
N LEU A 21 -4.20 -14.45 8.35
CA LEU A 21 -4.78 -13.20 7.83
C LEU A 21 -5.58 -13.43 6.54
N VAL A 22 -5.00 -14.15 5.57
CA VAL A 22 -5.65 -14.45 4.29
C VAL A 22 -6.90 -15.32 4.48
N ASN A 23 -6.83 -16.34 5.34
CA ASN A 23 -7.97 -17.22 5.65
C ASN A 23 -9.12 -16.45 6.30
N GLU A 24 -8.79 -15.53 7.21
CA GLU A 24 -9.76 -14.67 7.87
C GLU A 24 -10.44 -13.70 6.89
N LEU A 25 -9.67 -13.08 5.99
CA LEU A 25 -10.20 -12.22 4.93
C LEU A 25 -11.14 -13.00 3.98
N ASP A 26 -10.76 -14.21 3.58
CA ASP A 26 -11.59 -15.07 2.74
C ASP A 26 -12.88 -15.51 3.45
N ALA A 27 -12.81 -15.77 4.75
CA ALA A 27 -13.99 -16.04 5.56
C ALA A 27 -14.94 -14.83 5.63
N CYS A 28 -14.44 -13.59 5.76
CA CYS A 28 -15.25 -12.38 5.67
C CYS A 28 -15.94 -12.27 4.31
N HIS A 29 -15.22 -12.56 3.22
CA HIS A 29 -15.77 -12.54 1.86
C HIS A 29 -16.88 -13.59 1.67
N ARG A 30 -16.72 -14.80 2.23
CA ARG A 30 -17.75 -15.85 2.22
C ARG A 30 -18.98 -15.46 3.03
N GLU A 31 -18.78 -14.82 4.18
CA GLU A 31 -19.88 -14.39 5.05
C GLU A 31 -20.74 -13.35 4.34
N ALA A 32 -20.10 -12.34 3.73
CA ALA A 32 -20.74 -11.28 2.93
C ALA A 32 -21.64 -11.80 1.78
N LYS A 33 -21.40 -13.01 1.27
CA LYS A 33 -22.24 -13.64 0.22
C LYS A 33 -23.61 -14.11 0.72
N LYS A 34 -23.83 -14.18 2.04
CA LYS A 34 -25.05 -14.72 2.65
C LYS A 34 -26.05 -13.64 3.10
N GLN A 35 -25.68 -12.35 3.10
CA GLN A 35 -26.52 -11.24 3.57
C GLN A 35 -27.67 -10.89 2.63
N GLN A 36 -28.70 -10.22 3.14
CA GLN A 36 -29.83 -9.71 2.35
C GLN A 36 -29.43 -8.61 1.32
N SER A 37 -28.29 -7.96 1.52
CA SER A 37 -27.72 -6.90 0.67
C SER A 37 -26.66 -7.39 -0.33
N VAL A 38 -26.67 -8.69 -0.71
CA VAL A 38 -25.64 -9.29 -1.59
C VAL A 38 -25.35 -8.46 -2.85
N VAL A 39 -26.37 -7.87 -3.48
CA VAL A 39 -26.21 -7.16 -4.76
C VAL A 39 -25.39 -5.88 -4.59
N GLU A 40 -25.71 -5.06 -3.58
CA GLU A 40 -24.99 -3.83 -3.27
C GLU A 40 -23.56 -4.13 -2.81
N ILE A 41 -23.40 -5.14 -1.93
CA ILE A 41 -22.10 -5.61 -1.46
C ILE A 41 -21.23 -6.09 -2.63
N ARG A 42 -21.78 -6.90 -3.56
CA ARG A 42 -21.03 -7.39 -4.73
C ARG A 42 -20.66 -6.26 -5.69
N ALA A 43 -21.54 -5.28 -5.88
CA ALA A 43 -21.24 -4.12 -6.72
C ALA A 43 -20.04 -3.35 -6.16
N GLN A 44 -20.05 -3.09 -4.85
CA GLN A 44 -18.93 -2.44 -4.16
C GLN A 44 -17.65 -3.28 -4.24
N GLN A 45 -17.70 -4.58 -3.89
CA GLN A 45 -16.53 -5.46 -3.99
C GLN A 45 -15.94 -5.50 -5.41
N ARG A 46 -16.79 -5.48 -6.44
CA ARG A 46 -16.36 -5.40 -7.84
C ARG A 46 -15.66 -4.08 -8.14
N GLU A 47 -16.20 -2.95 -7.69
CA GLU A 47 -15.57 -1.64 -7.87
C GLU A 47 -14.18 -1.58 -7.23
N PHE A 48 -14.04 -2.06 -5.99
CA PHE A 48 -12.75 -2.16 -5.31
C PHE A 48 -11.77 -3.07 -6.07
N PHE A 49 -12.22 -4.25 -6.50
CA PHE A 49 -11.38 -5.19 -7.25
C PHE A 49 -10.93 -4.62 -8.60
N VAL A 50 -11.82 -3.96 -9.33
CA VAL A 50 -11.49 -3.35 -10.63
C VAL A 50 -10.53 -2.18 -10.44
N LEU A 51 -10.75 -1.32 -9.44
CA LEU A 51 -9.85 -0.21 -9.10
C LEU A 51 -8.46 -0.73 -8.73
N GLU A 52 -8.40 -1.73 -7.85
CA GLU A 52 -7.15 -2.37 -7.44
C GLU A 52 -6.42 -3.00 -8.64
N SER A 53 -7.13 -3.76 -9.46
CA SER A 53 -6.57 -4.41 -10.66
C SER A 53 -6.06 -3.38 -11.67
N ALA A 54 -6.79 -2.29 -11.88
CA ALA A 54 -6.38 -1.21 -12.79
C ALA A 54 -5.12 -0.49 -12.29
N LEU A 55 -5.06 -0.16 -10.99
CA LEU A 55 -3.88 0.46 -10.38
C LEU A 55 -2.68 -0.48 -10.39
N GLY A 56 -2.89 -1.77 -10.07
CA GLY A 56 -1.86 -2.80 -10.11
C GLY A 56 -1.33 -3.06 -11.52
N ALA A 57 -2.20 -3.08 -12.53
CA ALA A 57 -1.81 -3.21 -13.94
C ALA A 57 -1.01 -1.99 -14.41
N PHE A 58 -1.47 -0.78 -14.09
CA PHE A 58 -0.74 0.46 -14.37
C PHE A 58 0.66 0.44 -13.77
N TRP A 59 0.78 0.06 -12.50
CA TRP A 59 2.07 -0.04 -11.82
C TRP A 59 2.98 -1.12 -12.43
N THR A 60 2.42 -2.29 -12.75
CA THR A 60 3.15 -3.40 -13.38
C THR A 60 3.71 -3.02 -14.76
N VAL A 61 2.91 -2.33 -15.58
CA VAL A 61 3.35 -1.81 -16.88
C VAL A 61 4.47 -0.78 -16.67
N GLY A 62 4.31 0.15 -15.73
CA GLY A 62 5.32 1.16 -15.40
C GLY A 62 6.66 0.53 -14.99
N VAL A 63 6.65 -0.45 -14.08
CA VAL A 63 7.85 -1.18 -13.64
C VAL A 63 8.49 -1.95 -14.81
N THR A 64 7.68 -2.59 -15.66
CA THR A 64 8.19 -3.35 -16.82
C THR A 64 8.89 -2.43 -17.83
N LEU A 65 8.29 -1.27 -18.16
CA LEU A 65 8.90 -0.27 -19.04
C LEU A 65 10.17 0.32 -18.44
N PHE A 66 10.18 0.54 -17.13
CA PHE A 66 11.34 1.02 -16.41
C PHE A 66 12.51 0.01 -16.44
N VAL A 67 12.25 -1.27 -16.17
CA VAL A 67 13.25 -2.35 -16.27
C VAL A 67 13.80 -2.46 -17.69
N ALA A 68 12.92 -2.46 -18.70
CA ALA A 68 13.33 -2.54 -20.10
C ALA A 68 14.23 -1.36 -20.50
N SER A 69 13.92 -0.16 -20.00
CA SER A 69 14.70 1.05 -20.27
C SER A 69 16.11 0.99 -19.66
N ILE A 70 16.26 0.43 -18.45
CA ILE A 70 17.57 0.22 -17.82
C ILE A 70 18.37 -0.87 -18.54
N MET A 71 17.72 -1.95 -18.99
CA MET A 71 18.40 -3.00 -19.77
C MET A 71 18.89 -2.51 -21.13
N ALA A 72 18.12 -1.61 -21.76
CA ALA A 72 18.45 -1.01 -23.05
C ALA A 72 19.44 0.18 -22.95
N LEU A 73 19.79 0.63 -21.75
CA LEU A 73 20.68 1.79 -21.53
C LEU A 73 22.01 1.71 -22.31
N PRO A 74 22.68 0.53 -22.39
CA PRO A 74 23.91 0.35 -23.15
C PRO A 74 23.77 0.49 -24.68
N LEU A 75 22.55 0.40 -25.22
CA LEU A 75 22.32 0.55 -26.66
C LEU A 75 22.29 2.01 -27.11
N TYR A 76 21.95 2.93 -26.19
CA TYR A 76 21.75 4.35 -26.50
C TYR A 76 22.69 5.28 -25.71
N THR A 77 23.57 4.73 -24.88
CA THR A 77 24.57 5.47 -24.08
C THR A 77 25.93 4.81 -24.23
N ASN A 78 27.02 5.57 -24.06
CA ASN A 78 28.41 5.05 -23.98
C ASN A 78 28.68 4.15 -22.75
N GLN A 79 27.64 3.67 -22.07
CA GLN A 79 27.76 2.87 -20.86
C GLN A 79 27.81 1.39 -21.24
N LYS A 80 28.85 0.66 -20.82
CA LYS A 80 29.04 -0.77 -21.17
C LYS A 80 28.04 -1.71 -20.47
N LEU A 81 27.60 -1.40 -19.25
CA LEU A 81 26.73 -2.26 -18.42
C LEU A 81 25.43 -1.53 -18.01
N PRO A 82 24.30 -2.23 -17.78
CA PRO A 82 23.06 -1.63 -17.28
C PRO A 82 23.26 -0.83 -15.98
N PHE A 83 24.06 -1.38 -15.05
CA PHE A 83 24.54 -0.68 -13.86
C PHE A 83 26.04 -0.50 -13.90
N HIS A 84 26.51 0.71 -13.59
CA HIS A 84 27.93 0.97 -13.43
C HIS A 84 28.46 0.24 -12.20
N ALA A 85 29.23 -0.83 -12.42
CA ALA A 85 29.82 -1.64 -11.37
C ALA A 85 31.21 -2.14 -11.79
N ILE A 86 32.16 -2.08 -10.87
CA ILE A 86 33.52 -2.58 -11.06
C ILE A 86 33.56 -4.01 -10.52
N PHE A 87 33.84 -4.97 -11.40
CA PHE A 87 34.01 -6.38 -11.03
C PHE A 87 35.49 -6.74 -10.84
N PRO A 88 35.80 -7.69 -9.93
CA PRO A 88 37.14 -8.24 -9.80
C PRO A 88 37.69 -8.71 -11.15
N PHE A 89 39.01 -8.57 -11.34
CA PHE A 89 39.71 -8.95 -12.58
C PHE A 89 39.18 -8.25 -13.85
N GLU A 90 38.53 -7.10 -13.70
CA GLU A 90 38.06 -6.27 -14.81
C GLU A 90 37.08 -7.00 -15.75
N TRP A 91 36.27 -7.92 -15.24
CA TRP A 91 35.25 -8.65 -16.03
C TRP A 91 34.20 -7.75 -16.68
N HIS A 92 34.16 -6.47 -16.31
CA HIS A 92 33.30 -5.45 -16.91
C HIS A 92 33.88 -4.88 -18.22
N ASP A 93 35.12 -5.22 -18.58
CA ASP A 93 35.76 -4.78 -19.81
C ASP A 93 35.56 -5.79 -20.96
N PRO A 94 34.73 -5.49 -21.97
CA PRO A 94 34.47 -6.38 -23.09
C PRO A 94 35.71 -6.68 -23.93
N ASP A 95 36.68 -5.76 -23.94
CA ASP A 95 37.89 -5.87 -24.76
C ASP A 95 38.88 -6.90 -24.19
N LYS A 96 38.90 -7.08 -22.87
CA LYS A 96 39.77 -8.06 -22.19
C LYS A 96 39.13 -9.42 -22.01
N HIS A 97 37.83 -9.44 -21.66
CA HIS A 97 37.12 -10.66 -21.30
C HIS A 97 35.69 -10.70 -21.86
N PRO A 98 35.48 -11.01 -23.15
CA PRO A 98 34.16 -10.93 -23.79
C PRO A 98 33.14 -11.92 -23.21
N ILE A 99 33.56 -13.14 -22.83
CA ILE A 99 32.69 -14.14 -22.22
C ILE A 99 32.30 -13.73 -20.79
N ALA A 100 33.27 -13.25 -19.99
CA ALA A 100 32.99 -12.80 -18.63
C ALA A 100 32.06 -11.58 -18.63
N PHE A 101 32.29 -10.64 -19.56
CA PHE A 101 31.40 -9.50 -19.78
C PHE A 101 29.97 -9.93 -20.10
N ALA A 102 29.78 -10.88 -21.03
CA ALA A 102 28.46 -11.40 -21.38
C ALA A 102 27.76 -12.06 -20.18
N LEU A 103 28.50 -12.85 -19.39
CA LEU A 103 27.97 -13.48 -18.17
C LEU A 103 27.56 -12.43 -17.13
N VAL A 104 28.39 -11.40 -16.90
CA VAL A 104 28.09 -10.29 -15.99
C VAL A 104 26.86 -9.52 -16.46
N TYR A 105 26.74 -9.24 -17.76
CA TYR A 105 25.59 -8.56 -18.34
C TYR A 105 24.29 -9.36 -18.13
N VAL A 106 24.29 -10.65 -18.49
CA VAL A 106 23.13 -11.53 -18.30
C VAL A 106 22.76 -11.64 -16.83
N TRP A 107 23.75 -11.76 -15.95
CA TRP A 107 23.53 -11.80 -14.50
C TRP A 107 22.92 -10.48 -13.98
N GLN A 108 23.42 -9.32 -14.41
CA GLN A 108 22.85 -8.02 -14.01
C GLN A 108 21.40 -7.87 -14.47
N CYS A 109 21.08 -8.26 -15.71
CA CYS A 109 19.72 -8.23 -16.23
C CYS A 109 18.78 -9.17 -15.45
N PHE A 110 19.22 -10.41 -15.21
CA PHE A 110 18.46 -11.36 -14.41
C PHE A 110 18.25 -10.87 -12.96
N ALA A 111 19.29 -10.34 -12.33
CA ALA A 111 19.21 -9.79 -10.98
C ALA A 111 18.25 -8.59 -10.92
N LEU A 112 18.30 -7.68 -11.89
CA LEU A 112 17.40 -6.53 -11.99
C LEU A 112 15.94 -6.97 -12.10
N ILE A 113 15.64 -7.89 -13.02
CA ILE A 113 14.29 -8.44 -13.22
C ILE A 113 13.79 -9.04 -11.90
N ASN A 114 14.53 -9.97 -11.31
CA ASN A 114 14.11 -10.60 -10.06
C ASN A 114 13.91 -9.60 -8.92
N ASN A 115 14.77 -8.58 -8.81
CA ASN A 115 14.68 -7.55 -7.79
C ASN A 115 13.39 -6.73 -7.95
N MET A 116 13.13 -6.21 -9.14
CA MET A 116 11.97 -5.35 -9.41
C MET A 116 10.65 -6.11 -9.32
N TYR A 117 10.57 -7.34 -9.84
CA TYR A 117 9.36 -8.16 -9.71
C TYR A 117 9.12 -8.61 -8.26
N SER A 118 10.17 -8.82 -7.45
CA SER A 118 10.00 -9.09 -6.02
C SER A 118 9.44 -7.88 -5.27
N VAL A 119 9.91 -6.66 -5.58
CA VAL A 119 9.34 -5.42 -5.02
C VAL A 119 7.87 -5.30 -5.43
N LEU A 120 7.59 -5.43 -6.72
CA LEU A 120 6.24 -5.35 -7.28
C LEU A 120 5.29 -6.35 -6.62
N ALA A 121 5.68 -7.62 -6.48
CA ALA A 121 4.86 -8.65 -5.85
C ALA A 121 4.52 -8.31 -4.40
N PHE A 122 5.48 -7.78 -3.64
CA PHE A 122 5.25 -7.35 -2.27
C PHE A 122 4.27 -6.17 -2.19
N ASP A 123 4.46 -5.18 -3.06
CA ASP A 123 3.64 -3.97 -3.07
C ASP A 123 2.19 -4.35 -3.42
N LEU A 124 1.99 -5.17 -4.46
CA LEU A 124 0.68 -5.70 -4.84
C LEU A 124 0.00 -6.48 -3.71
N LEU A 125 0.74 -7.37 -3.03
CA LEU A 125 0.21 -8.12 -1.88
C LEU A 125 -0.26 -7.18 -0.76
N SER A 126 0.57 -6.18 -0.42
CA SER A 126 0.27 -5.23 0.65
C SER A 126 -0.95 -4.40 0.32
N THR A 127 -1.02 -3.88 -0.91
CA THR A 127 -2.16 -3.07 -1.35
C THR A 127 -3.44 -3.88 -1.47
N HIS A 128 -3.35 -5.15 -1.88
CA HIS A 128 -4.49 -6.05 -1.90
C HIS A 128 -5.09 -6.20 -0.50
N ILE A 129 -4.27 -6.51 0.50
CA ILE A 129 -4.71 -6.66 1.89
C ILE A 129 -5.35 -5.37 2.40
N PHE A 130 -4.73 -4.21 2.16
CA PHE A 130 -5.27 -2.92 2.62
C PHE A 130 -6.61 -2.61 1.98
N THR A 131 -6.75 -2.88 0.68
CA THR A 131 -7.99 -2.70 -0.07
C THR A 131 -9.08 -3.64 0.42
N GLN A 132 -8.76 -4.90 0.76
CA GLN A 132 -9.70 -5.84 1.36
C GLN A 132 -10.16 -5.40 2.75
N LEU A 133 -9.27 -4.85 3.59
CA LEU A 133 -9.64 -4.28 4.89
C LEU A 133 -10.60 -3.09 4.73
N ALA A 134 -10.27 -2.17 3.83
CA ALA A 134 -11.14 -1.03 3.49
C ALA A 134 -12.51 -1.50 2.96
N GLY A 135 -12.51 -2.50 2.07
CA GLY A 135 -13.73 -3.12 1.56
C GLY A 135 -14.59 -3.75 2.66
N ASN A 136 -13.99 -4.48 3.60
CA ASN A 136 -14.70 -5.07 4.73
C ASN A 136 -15.32 -4.01 5.66
N MET A 137 -14.64 -2.87 5.88
CA MET A 137 -15.21 -1.73 6.61
C MET A 137 -16.41 -1.14 5.85
N LYS A 138 -16.29 -0.98 4.54
CA LYS A 138 -17.41 -0.50 3.70
C LYS A 138 -18.61 -1.45 3.76
N VAL A 139 -18.38 -2.76 3.71
CA VAL A 139 -19.42 -3.78 3.86
C VAL A 139 -20.10 -3.67 5.23
N LEU A 140 -19.32 -3.54 6.30
CA LEU A 140 -19.86 -3.32 7.65
C LEU A 140 -20.75 -2.06 7.70
N SER A 141 -20.32 -0.94 7.10
CA SER A 141 -21.12 0.29 7.04
C SER A 141 -22.45 0.11 6.29
N ILE A 142 -22.44 -0.63 5.18
CA ILE A 142 -23.67 -0.93 4.41
C ILE A 142 -24.62 -1.80 5.23
N GLU A 143 -24.10 -2.80 5.92
CA GLU A 143 -24.92 -3.69 6.75
C GLU A 143 -25.50 -2.99 7.98
N LEU A 144 -24.74 -2.10 8.64
CA LEU A 144 -25.25 -1.26 9.71
C LEU A 144 -26.39 -0.36 9.22
N ARG A 145 -26.26 0.25 8.04
CA ARG A 145 -27.34 1.03 7.42
C ARG A 145 -28.53 0.18 7.00
N SER A 146 -28.30 -1.07 6.60
CA SER A 146 -29.39 -2.01 6.33
C SER A 146 -30.11 -2.43 7.60
N LEU A 147 -29.39 -2.56 8.72
CA LEU A 147 -29.96 -2.84 10.04
C LEU A 147 -30.89 -1.71 10.49
N ALA A 148 -30.55 -0.45 10.20
CA ALA A 148 -31.42 0.70 10.46
C ALA A 148 -32.77 0.64 9.72
N LYS A 149 -32.84 -0.07 8.58
CA LYS A 149 -34.07 -0.23 7.79
C LYS A 149 -34.95 -1.39 8.26
N LEU A 150 -34.46 -2.23 9.18
CA LEU A 150 -35.23 -3.35 9.71
C LEU A 150 -36.35 -2.85 10.63
N ASN A 151 -37.48 -3.55 10.62
CA ASN A 151 -38.61 -3.21 11.47
C ASN A 151 -38.25 -3.51 12.94
N PRO A 152 -38.19 -2.50 13.84
CA PRO A 152 -37.70 -2.66 15.21
C PRO A 152 -38.61 -3.51 16.11
N ARG A 153 -39.73 -4.02 15.59
CA ARG A 153 -40.68 -4.87 16.32
C ARG A 153 -40.12 -6.26 16.66
N ASP A 154 -39.19 -6.78 15.86
CA ASP A 154 -38.50 -8.03 16.19
C ASP A 154 -37.16 -7.73 16.87
N ILE A 155 -37.23 -7.48 18.18
CA ILE A 155 -36.09 -7.12 19.02
C ILE A 155 -35.05 -8.25 19.06
N GLN A 156 -35.49 -9.52 19.03
CA GLN A 156 -34.58 -10.65 19.11
C GLN A 156 -33.75 -10.77 17.83
N TYR A 157 -34.39 -10.68 16.67
CA TYR A 157 -33.71 -10.68 15.39
C TYR A 157 -32.76 -9.48 15.25
N PHE A 158 -33.22 -8.27 15.59
CA PHE A 158 -32.40 -7.06 15.55
C PHE A 158 -31.15 -7.19 16.41
N HIS A 159 -31.29 -7.67 17.65
CA HIS A 159 -30.17 -7.83 18.56
C HIS A 159 -29.21 -8.96 18.13
N ALA A 160 -29.72 -10.05 17.57
CA ALA A 160 -28.87 -11.10 17.01
C ALA A 160 -28.02 -10.58 15.85
N GLU A 161 -28.63 -9.79 14.96
CA GLU A 161 -27.97 -9.19 13.81
C GLU A 161 -26.96 -8.12 14.23
N LEU A 162 -27.31 -7.24 15.18
CA LEU A 162 -26.39 -6.28 15.76
C LEU A 162 -25.16 -6.97 16.37
N ARG A 163 -25.37 -8.08 17.11
CA ARG A 163 -24.27 -8.85 17.70
C ARG A 163 -23.36 -9.47 16.64
N ARG A 164 -23.93 -9.89 15.51
CA ARG A 164 -23.16 -10.38 14.35
C ARG A 164 -22.28 -9.27 13.77
N LEU A 165 -22.83 -8.08 13.53
CA LEU A 165 -22.09 -6.91 13.05
C LEU A 165 -21.02 -6.46 14.04
N PHE A 166 -21.30 -6.53 15.35
CA PHE A 166 -20.32 -6.21 16.38
C PHE A 166 -19.13 -7.17 16.36
N LYS A 167 -19.38 -8.48 16.22
CA LYS A 167 -18.31 -9.47 16.05
C LYS A 167 -17.54 -9.24 14.74
N PHE A 168 -18.22 -8.87 13.66
CA PHE A 168 -17.58 -8.55 12.38
C PHE A 168 -16.68 -7.31 12.50
N HIS A 169 -17.14 -6.24 13.17
CA HIS A 169 -16.31 -5.06 13.45
C HIS A 169 -15.08 -5.42 14.28
N GLN A 170 -15.23 -6.21 15.35
CA GLN A 170 -14.10 -6.67 16.16
C GLN A 170 -13.11 -7.51 15.37
N ARG A 171 -13.60 -8.34 14.44
CA ARG A 171 -12.76 -9.13 13.54
C ARG A 171 -11.94 -8.23 12.63
N ILE A 172 -12.57 -7.24 11.99
CA ILE A 172 -11.88 -6.24 11.16
C ILE A 172 -10.78 -5.53 11.96
N LEU A 173 -11.09 -5.08 13.18
CA LEU A 173 -10.10 -4.42 14.04
C LEU A 173 -8.88 -5.31 14.30
N ARG A 174 -9.10 -6.59 14.62
CA ARG A 174 -8.00 -7.56 14.81
C ARG A 174 -7.19 -7.75 13.53
N LEU A 175 -7.84 -7.83 12.37
CA LEU A 175 -7.13 -7.99 11.09
C LEU A 175 -6.28 -6.77 10.75
N VAL A 176 -6.75 -5.57 11.07
CA VAL A 176 -5.96 -4.34 10.93
C VAL A 176 -4.75 -4.38 11.86
N ASP A 177 -4.93 -4.70 13.14
CA ASP A 177 -3.82 -4.78 14.10
C ASP A 177 -2.78 -5.82 13.64
N LEU A 178 -3.24 -6.98 13.17
CA LEU A 178 -2.38 -8.03 12.62
C LEU A 178 -1.63 -7.57 11.36
N THR A 179 -2.31 -6.85 10.48
CA THR A 179 -1.72 -6.30 9.25
C THR A 179 -0.67 -5.25 9.60
N ASN A 180 -0.95 -4.36 10.55
CA ASN A 180 0.03 -3.40 11.04
C ASN A 180 1.25 -4.12 11.63
N ASP A 181 1.07 -5.17 12.43
CA ASP A 181 2.20 -5.92 12.97
C ASP A 181 3.06 -6.61 11.89
N ILE A 182 2.43 -7.10 10.80
CA ILE A 182 3.14 -7.75 9.67
C ILE A 182 3.81 -6.73 8.75
N PHE A 183 3.16 -5.60 8.48
CA PHE A 183 3.62 -4.66 7.44
C PHE A 183 4.30 -3.41 8.00
N TYR A 184 4.37 -3.24 9.33
CA TYR A 184 4.97 -2.07 9.97
C TYR A 184 6.39 -1.75 9.49
N VAL A 185 7.31 -2.72 9.57
CA VAL A 185 8.70 -2.52 9.15
C VAL A 185 8.80 -2.22 7.64
N PRO A 186 8.15 -3.01 6.76
CA PRO A 186 8.08 -2.68 5.33
C PRO A 186 7.55 -1.28 5.02
N MET A 187 6.51 -0.81 5.73
CA MET A 187 5.89 0.50 5.49
C MET A 187 6.84 1.64 5.88
N ILE A 188 7.54 1.54 7.02
CA ILE A 188 8.54 2.55 7.40
C ILE A 188 9.68 2.57 6.39
N MET A 189 10.22 1.39 6.06
CA MET A 189 11.30 1.28 5.10
C MET A 189 10.90 1.88 3.75
N GLN A 190 9.65 1.68 3.33
CA GLN A 190 9.11 2.29 2.14
C GLN A 190 9.12 3.82 2.22
N MET A 191 8.61 4.43 3.30
CA MET A 191 8.61 5.89 3.46
C MET A 191 10.03 6.47 3.46
N VAL A 192 10.94 5.84 4.19
CA VAL A 192 12.34 6.28 4.30
C VAL A 192 13.06 6.16 2.95
N VAL A 193 12.91 5.02 2.26
CA VAL A 193 13.52 4.81 0.94
C VAL A 193 12.95 5.78 -0.09
N SER A 194 11.63 5.99 -0.13
CA SER A 194 11.01 6.97 -1.01
C SER A 194 11.52 8.39 -0.75
N PHE A 195 11.65 8.79 0.51
CA PHE A 195 12.21 10.10 0.87
C PHE A 195 13.63 10.27 0.33
N PHE A 196 14.53 9.31 0.60
CA PHE A 196 15.91 9.37 0.10
C PHE A 196 16.00 9.32 -1.41
N LEU A 197 15.19 8.48 -2.07
CA LEU A 197 15.16 8.39 -3.53
C LEU A 197 14.73 9.71 -4.16
N ILE A 198 13.69 10.34 -3.63
CA ILE A 198 13.22 11.65 -4.11
C ILE A 198 14.31 12.69 -3.88
N SER A 199 14.82 12.83 -2.64
CA SER A 199 15.80 13.87 -2.31
C SER A 199 17.11 13.73 -3.10
N LEU A 200 17.64 12.50 -3.23
CA LEU A 200 18.89 12.25 -3.96
C LEU A 200 18.70 12.45 -5.46
N SER A 201 17.58 12.01 -6.03
CA SER A 201 17.27 12.22 -7.44
C SER A 201 17.14 13.71 -7.76
N THR A 202 16.48 14.47 -6.88
CA THR A 202 16.40 15.93 -6.98
C THR A 202 17.80 16.57 -6.95
N PHE A 203 18.63 16.22 -5.97
CA PHE A 203 20.00 16.74 -5.87
C PHE A 203 20.82 16.46 -7.13
N ILE A 204 20.85 15.21 -7.61
CA ILE A 204 21.63 14.86 -8.80
C ILE A 204 21.07 15.56 -10.04
N SER A 205 19.75 15.69 -10.16
CA SER A 205 19.16 16.42 -11.29
C SER A 205 19.60 17.89 -11.34
N LEU A 206 19.78 18.51 -10.17
CA LEU A 206 20.18 19.90 -10.04
C LEU A 206 21.68 20.10 -10.30
N VAL A 207 22.53 19.23 -9.75
CA VAL A 207 23.98 19.22 -10.02
C VAL A 207 24.26 18.95 -11.51
N ALA A 208 23.49 18.05 -12.12
CA ALA A 208 23.62 17.70 -13.52
C ALA A 208 22.83 18.63 -14.47
N ARG A 209 22.41 19.83 -14.03
CA ARG A 209 21.58 20.75 -14.84
C ARG A 209 22.17 21.08 -16.22
N HIS A 210 23.49 21.08 -16.34
CA HIS A 210 24.20 21.34 -17.60
C HIS A 210 24.35 20.09 -18.50
N ASN A 211 24.00 18.91 -17.99
CA ASN A 211 24.04 17.63 -18.69
C ASN A 211 22.61 17.09 -18.86
N PRO A 212 21.86 17.49 -19.91
CA PRO A 212 20.43 17.20 -20.03
C PRO A 212 20.10 15.70 -20.06
N SER A 213 21.00 14.86 -20.60
CA SER A 213 20.85 13.40 -20.59
C SER A 213 20.86 12.81 -19.19
N VAL A 214 21.68 13.34 -18.28
CA VAL A 214 21.75 12.86 -16.89
C VAL A 214 20.61 13.46 -16.07
N ALA A 215 20.35 14.77 -16.20
CA ALA A 215 19.28 15.44 -15.47
C ALA A 215 17.90 14.81 -15.76
N SER A 216 17.57 14.57 -17.03
CA SER A 216 16.29 13.96 -17.43
C SER A 216 16.06 12.57 -16.82
N ARG A 217 17.10 11.74 -16.70
CA ARG A 217 17.01 10.41 -16.06
C ARG A 217 16.67 10.53 -14.57
N PHE A 218 17.33 11.43 -13.86
CA PHE A 218 17.07 11.63 -12.43
C PHE A 218 15.73 12.32 -12.16
N ILE A 219 15.26 13.19 -13.06
CA ILE A 219 13.90 13.72 -13.02
C ILE A 219 12.88 12.58 -13.18
N LEU A 220 13.09 11.67 -14.13
CA LEU A 220 12.22 10.51 -14.30
C LEU A 220 12.21 9.62 -13.04
N PHE A 221 13.38 9.34 -12.46
CA PHE A 221 13.48 8.61 -11.19
C PHE A 221 12.73 9.28 -10.04
N MET A 222 12.85 10.60 -9.93
CA MET A 222 12.14 11.39 -8.94
C MET A 222 10.62 11.26 -9.13
N VAL A 223 10.11 11.43 -10.35
CA VAL A 223 8.68 11.31 -10.67
C VAL A 223 8.16 9.89 -10.38
N LEU A 224 8.90 8.85 -10.78
CA LEU A 224 8.52 7.47 -10.50
C LEU A 224 8.51 7.16 -8.99
N SER A 225 9.51 7.64 -8.25
CA SER A 225 9.57 7.49 -6.79
C SER A 225 8.44 8.22 -6.10
N PHE A 226 8.05 9.37 -6.64
CA PHE A 226 6.92 10.14 -6.16
C PHE A 226 5.60 9.40 -6.39
N LEU A 227 5.33 8.94 -7.62
CA LEU A 227 4.16 8.13 -7.95
C LEU A 227 4.06 6.87 -7.09
N HIS A 228 5.21 6.22 -6.83
CA HIS A 228 5.28 5.06 -5.94
C HIS A 228 4.84 5.41 -4.52
N LEU A 229 5.34 6.52 -3.96
CA LEU A 229 4.92 6.97 -2.62
C LEU A 229 3.43 7.36 -2.61
N SER A 230 2.96 8.06 -3.64
CA SER A 230 1.54 8.43 -3.78
C SER A 230 0.65 7.19 -3.77
N TYR A 231 1.02 6.14 -4.52
CA TYR A 231 0.29 4.88 -4.57
C TYR A 231 0.09 4.27 -3.18
N TRP A 232 1.18 4.11 -2.41
CA TRP A 232 1.12 3.60 -1.03
C TRP A 232 0.26 4.46 -0.10
N CYS A 233 0.41 5.77 -0.17
CA CYS A 233 -0.34 6.69 0.68
C CYS A 233 -1.83 6.74 0.32
N ILE A 234 -2.19 6.62 -0.97
CA ILE A 234 -3.59 6.53 -1.41
C ILE A 234 -4.22 5.26 -0.85
N THR A 235 -3.57 4.10 -0.99
CA THR A 235 -4.11 2.84 -0.48
C THR A 235 -4.24 2.84 1.04
N GLY A 236 -3.27 3.40 1.76
CA GLY A 236 -3.37 3.59 3.22
C GLY A 236 -4.47 4.59 3.62
N ASN A 237 -4.70 5.63 2.83
CA ASN A 237 -5.78 6.60 3.07
C ASN A 237 -7.16 5.98 2.88
N MET A 238 -7.35 5.07 1.92
CA MET A 238 -8.62 4.37 1.72
C MET A 238 -9.07 3.66 3.00
N VAL A 239 -8.15 3.04 3.75
CA VAL A 239 -8.48 2.40 5.04
C VAL A 239 -8.98 3.43 6.06
N ASN A 240 -8.35 4.60 6.15
CA ASN A 240 -8.79 5.68 7.04
C ASN A 240 -10.18 6.21 6.63
N ASP A 241 -10.35 6.53 5.34
CA ASP A 241 -11.60 7.09 4.83
C ASP A 241 -12.80 6.14 5.09
N HIS A 242 -12.62 4.84 4.88
CA HIS A 242 -13.67 3.86 5.13
C HIS A 242 -13.90 3.58 6.62
N SER A 243 -12.87 3.69 7.45
CA SER A 243 -13.00 3.61 8.91
C SER A 243 -13.93 4.68 9.45
N ASP A 244 -13.82 5.93 8.97
CA ASP A 244 -14.63 7.05 9.47
C ASP A 244 -16.13 6.85 9.17
N THR A 245 -16.45 6.26 8.01
CA THR A 245 -17.85 5.98 7.64
C THR A 245 -18.54 4.96 8.54
N VAL A 246 -17.79 4.12 9.28
CA VAL A 246 -18.37 3.12 10.19
C VAL A 246 -19.06 3.81 11.37
N ALA A 247 -18.51 4.92 11.87
CA ALA A 247 -19.09 5.66 12.97
C ALA A 247 -20.45 6.28 12.58
N GLU A 248 -20.53 6.85 11.38
CA GLU A 248 -21.77 7.38 10.81
C GLU A 248 -22.82 6.28 10.62
N ALA A 249 -22.43 5.16 10.01
CA ALA A 249 -23.35 4.04 9.79
C ALA A 249 -23.86 3.41 11.11
N ALA A 250 -23.01 3.36 12.14
CA ALA A 250 -23.41 2.91 13.47
C ALA A 250 -24.36 3.90 14.15
N TYR A 251 -24.19 5.22 13.91
CA TYR A 251 -25.13 6.24 14.38
C TYR A 251 -26.48 6.13 13.68
N ASP A 252 -26.51 5.90 12.37
CA ASP A 252 -27.74 5.61 11.63
C ASP A 252 -28.46 4.40 12.25
N ALA A 253 -27.73 3.33 12.58
CA ALA A 253 -28.31 2.15 13.25
C ALA A 253 -28.83 2.44 14.67
N TYR A 254 -28.26 3.42 15.38
CA TYR A 254 -28.70 3.81 16.72
C TYR A 254 -30.07 4.50 16.68
N GLU A 255 -30.27 5.44 15.76
CA GLU A 255 -31.50 6.26 15.64
C GLU A 255 -32.75 5.38 15.43
N TRP A 256 -32.62 4.34 14.61
CA TRP A 256 -33.71 3.44 14.25
C TRP A 256 -33.78 2.17 15.13
N SER A 257 -32.94 2.09 16.17
CA SER A 257 -32.88 0.93 17.06
C SER A 257 -34.09 0.84 18.00
N PRO A 258 -34.48 -0.38 18.44
CA PRO A 258 -35.42 -0.54 19.53
C PRO A 258 -34.93 0.20 20.78
N HIS A 259 -35.83 0.87 21.51
CA HIS A 259 -35.52 1.64 22.72
C HIS A 259 -35.24 0.74 23.93
N VAL A 260 -34.21 -0.11 23.79
CA VAL A 260 -33.82 -1.11 24.78
C VAL A 260 -32.42 -0.75 25.29
N PRO A 261 -32.24 -0.54 26.62
CA PRO A 261 -31.00 0.02 27.15
C PRO A 261 -29.73 -0.75 26.80
N HIS A 262 -29.78 -2.08 26.74
CA HIS A 262 -28.59 -2.88 26.39
C HIS A 262 -28.20 -2.75 24.92
N ILE A 263 -29.17 -2.68 24.00
CA ILE A 263 -28.94 -2.51 22.55
C ILE A 263 -28.32 -1.13 22.30
N GLN A 264 -28.90 -0.08 22.88
CA GLN A 264 -28.40 1.29 22.76
C GLN A 264 -26.96 1.41 23.30
N ARG A 265 -26.67 0.78 24.44
CA ARG A 265 -25.33 0.75 25.01
C ARG A 265 -24.32 0.06 24.10
N ASP A 266 -24.69 -1.07 23.49
CA ASP A 266 -23.79 -1.83 22.60
C ASP A 266 -23.46 -1.02 21.33
N ILE A 267 -24.46 -0.34 20.74
CA ILE A 267 -24.25 0.56 19.60
C ILE A 267 -23.38 1.76 20.00
N ALA A 268 -23.64 2.37 21.16
CA ALA A 268 -22.83 3.48 21.66
C ALA A 268 -21.35 3.10 21.86
N PHE A 269 -21.07 1.88 22.32
CA PHE A 269 -19.69 1.36 22.39
C PHE A 269 -19.05 1.21 21.01
N MET A 270 -19.81 0.71 20.03
CA MET A 270 -19.33 0.62 18.65
C MET A 270 -19.01 2.00 18.07
N ILE A 271 -19.90 2.98 18.23
CA ILE A 271 -19.69 4.37 17.78
C ILE A 271 -18.42 4.95 18.42
N LYS A 272 -18.30 4.85 19.75
CA LYS A 272 -17.13 5.37 20.48
C LYS A 272 -15.83 4.74 19.99
N ARG A 273 -15.84 3.45 19.62
CA ARG A 273 -14.65 2.79 19.05
C ARG A 273 -14.39 3.21 17.61
N ALA A 274 -15.42 3.33 16.79
CA ALA A 274 -15.32 3.70 15.38
C ALA A 274 -14.86 5.14 15.16
N GLN A 275 -15.18 6.05 16.10
CA GLN A 275 -14.67 7.43 16.11
C GLN A 275 -13.14 7.54 16.27
N LYS A 276 -12.47 6.47 16.71
CA LYS A 276 -11.01 6.40 16.67
C LYS A 276 -10.61 5.83 15.30
N PRO A 277 -10.10 6.67 14.38
CA PRO A 277 -9.81 6.26 13.01
C PRO A 277 -8.80 5.13 12.99
N ILE A 278 -9.05 4.18 12.10
CA ILE A 278 -8.15 3.07 11.84
C ILE A 278 -7.12 3.53 10.81
N SER A 279 -5.87 3.55 11.21
CA SER A 279 -4.76 3.94 10.35
C SER A 279 -3.79 2.78 10.14
N MET A 280 -3.26 2.69 8.92
CA MET A 280 -2.17 1.78 8.60
C MET A 280 -0.85 2.44 9.02
N GLY A 281 -0.25 1.96 10.10
CA GLY A 281 1.01 2.47 10.64
C GLY A 281 1.24 1.98 12.06
N ALA A 282 2.46 2.14 12.57
CA ALA A 282 2.70 1.95 13.99
C ALA A 282 3.56 3.07 14.59
N ASN A 283 3.28 3.35 15.85
CA ASN A 283 3.96 4.35 16.65
C ASN A 283 5.42 3.87 16.91
N PRO A 284 6.46 4.71 16.77
CA PRO A 284 6.46 6.17 16.65
C PRO A 284 6.48 6.76 15.24
N PHE A 285 6.36 5.94 14.20
CA PHE A 285 6.45 6.45 12.84
C PHE A 285 5.09 6.96 12.33
N PRO A 286 5.10 7.95 11.42
CA PRO A 286 3.85 8.48 10.88
C PRO A 286 3.10 7.39 10.10
N PRO A 287 1.75 7.33 10.20
CA PRO A 287 0.96 6.36 9.45
C PRO A 287 0.97 6.66 7.94
N LEU A 288 0.66 5.66 7.13
CA LEU A 288 0.43 5.85 5.69
C LEU A 288 -0.93 6.49 5.47
N ASN A 289 -0.96 7.82 5.45
CA ASN A 289 -2.12 8.62 5.12
C ASN A 289 -1.73 9.87 4.33
N ARG A 290 -2.73 10.62 3.88
CA ARG A 290 -2.52 11.86 3.12
C ARG A 290 -1.72 12.92 3.89
N THR A 291 -1.83 12.94 5.22
CA THR A 291 -1.11 13.89 6.07
C THR A 291 0.39 13.62 6.06
N SER A 292 0.81 12.37 6.25
CA SER A 292 2.22 11.96 6.20
C SER A 292 2.80 12.17 4.80
N TYR A 293 2.02 11.88 3.76
CA TYR A 293 2.40 12.15 2.37
C TYR A 293 2.70 13.64 2.14
N MET A 294 1.81 14.53 2.58
CA MET A 294 2.01 15.97 2.47
C MET A 294 3.22 16.46 3.27
N ALA A 295 3.47 15.88 4.45
CA ALA A 295 4.63 16.19 5.26
C ALA A 295 5.94 15.83 4.55
N ILE A 296 6.03 14.62 3.96
CA ILE A 296 7.19 14.20 3.16
C ILE A 296 7.40 15.14 1.97
N LEU A 297 6.32 15.47 1.26
CA LEU A 297 6.35 16.40 0.14
C LEU A 297 6.90 17.76 0.50
N LYS A 298 6.39 18.35 1.58
CA LYS A 298 6.85 19.63 2.09
C LYS A 298 8.34 19.58 2.45
N GLN A 299 8.79 18.48 3.04
CA GLN A 299 10.21 18.29 3.36
C GLN A 299 11.08 18.21 2.10
N CYS A 300 10.68 17.42 1.10
CA CYS A 300 11.38 17.33 -0.19
C CYS A 300 11.43 18.68 -0.90
N TYR A 301 10.34 19.44 -0.90
CA TYR A 301 10.28 20.78 -1.48
C TYR A 301 11.20 21.76 -0.74
N SER A 302 11.16 21.76 0.61
CA SER A 302 12.05 22.60 1.41
C SER A 302 13.53 22.30 1.14
N ILE A 303 13.87 21.01 1.02
CA ILE A 303 15.21 20.57 0.67
C ILE A 303 15.61 21.05 -0.72
N LEU A 304 14.70 20.97 -1.71
CA LEU A 304 14.93 21.50 -3.06
C LEU A 304 15.17 23.02 -3.04
N THR A 305 14.34 23.79 -2.32
CA THR A 305 14.49 25.25 -2.23
C THR A 305 15.82 25.64 -1.60
N LEU A 306 16.21 25.00 -0.49
CA LEU A 306 17.51 25.24 0.15
C LEU A 306 18.68 24.91 -0.79
N MET A 307 18.57 23.82 -1.55
CA MET A 307 19.60 23.48 -2.53
C MET A 307 19.71 24.53 -3.63
N LEU A 308 18.58 25.01 -4.16
CA LEU A 308 18.56 26.06 -5.18
C LEU A 308 19.23 27.34 -4.67
N GLU A 309 18.89 27.78 -3.46
CA GLU A 309 19.53 28.97 -2.84
C GLU A 309 21.04 28.79 -2.62
N SER A 310 21.51 27.57 -2.36
CA SER A 310 22.95 27.30 -2.15
C SER A 310 23.78 27.16 -3.44
N LEU A 311 23.11 27.03 -4.60
CA LEU A 311 23.73 26.79 -5.90
C LEU A 311 23.76 28.03 -6.81
N ASP A 312 23.18 29.14 -6.34
CA ASP A 312 23.28 30.50 -6.90
C ASP A 312 24.36 31.31 -6.16
#